data_AF-A0A6G0W100-F1
#
_entry.id   AF-A0A6G0W100-F1
#
_cell.length_a   1.000
_cell.length_b   1.000
_cell.length_c   1.000
_cell.angle_alpha   90.00
_cell.angle_beta   90.00
_cell.angle_gamma   90.00
#
_symmetry.space_group_name_H-M   'P 1'
#
loop_
_entity.id
_entity.type
_entity.pdbx_description
1 polymer ?
#
loop_
_entity_poly.entity_id
_entity_poly.type
_entity_poly.pdbx_seq_one_letter_code
_entity_poly.pdbx_strand_id
1 'polypeptide(L)'
;MRRSDRFWSGMWSDMTIETTLMRLFKSRGGITGGKGVSHSVLTKWLVGMSATHEVCTSLEEFAGVIFTSSEQHKDLGQAHRSRDTADIVKLNQWFDSHPPFPETSQIMSISSGVVGNSTITCYDALRVGKRAMNSIVNMTFADIKLSRKDRAFPISSVCSSIKVHDEKVVVNPTLLFQRICISKRSDEDLMKYFEYELAPFPLTLFNESGMRKTNKSVLYNLFEPTKKDICLSQMNIVVDGGFLLHRVIWQKDASFEAICNIYITYINHHYPGTTRTVVFDSYENTANSTKSQEQMRRYRLRRSGDINLTWDKPIPVKQEDFLSNPTNKTNFISLLDTKLQEKGIHTLQATDDADVLIVNTAVEQSTHNSVAVVGSGGARILVPGGPGWGQNFLSWAKLLT
;
A
#
# COMPACT_ATOMS: atom_id res chain seq x y z
N MET A 1 -9.50 43.00 20.86
CA MET A 1 -9.44 41.51 20.87
C MET A 1 -10.39 40.99 21.97
N ARG A 2 -11.10 39.83 22.10
CA ARG A 2 -11.37 38.46 21.50
C ARG A 2 -12.92 38.14 21.77
N ARG A 3 -13.66 37.07 21.41
CA ARG A 3 -13.58 35.92 20.46
C ARG A 3 -14.96 35.32 19.96
N SER A 4 -16.13 35.54 20.57
CA SER A 4 -17.35 34.67 20.39
C SER A 4 -18.31 34.93 19.19
N ASP A 5 -19.65 35.11 19.29
CA ASP A 5 -20.67 34.81 18.22
C ASP A 5 -20.79 35.76 16.94
N ARG A 6 -19.98 35.69 15.83
CA ARG A 6 -19.93 36.59 14.59
C ARG A 6 -20.37 38.05 14.72
N PHE A 7 -19.53 39.11 14.61
CA PHE A 7 -18.08 39.39 14.47
C PHE A 7 -17.01 39.67 15.74
N TRP A 8 -15.84 39.07 16.34
CA TRP A 8 -14.83 37.87 16.58
C TRP A 8 -13.96 38.18 17.80
N SER A 9 -12.61 38.31 17.86
CA SER A 9 -11.35 38.20 17.06
C SER A 9 -10.89 38.97 15.67
N GLY A 10 -10.40 40.21 15.18
CA GLY A 10 -9.68 41.62 15.35
C GLY A 10 -8.26 42.02 16.00
N MET A 11 -6.96 42.06 15.58
CA MET A 11 -5.99 42.26 14.46
C MET A 11 -5.31 43.66 14.27
N TRP A 12 -5.56 44.42 13.19
CA TRP A 12 -4.85 45.69 12.89
C TRP A 12 -5.80 46.90 12.84
N SER A 13 -5.73 47.83 13.80
CA SER A 13 -6.57 49.04 13.92
C SER A 13 -8.09 48.81 13.71
N ASP A 14 -8.64 49.11 12.54
CA ASP A 14 -10.04 48.83 12.13
C ASP A 14 -10.30 47.33 11.95
N MET A 15 -9.25 46.62 11.55
CA MET A 15 -9.15 45.17 11.65
C MET A 15 -8.62 44.71 13.04
N THR A 16 -8.58 45.57 14.10
CA THR A 16 -8.39 45.20 15.54
C THR A 16 -9.55 45.20 16.59
N ILE A 17 -10.81 45.43 16.30
CA ILE A 17 -11.47 45.54 15.00
C ILE A 17 -11.73 44.08 14.49
N GLU A 18 -11.19 43.55 13.34
CA GLU A 18 -11.46 42.23 12.61
C GLU A 18 -10.51 40.94 12.30
N THR A 19 -9.23 40.65 12.69
CA THR A 19 -8.74 39.19 12.95
C THR A 19 -8.16 38.63 14.35
N THR A 20 -7.89 39.39 15.44
CA THR A 20 -8.13 39.14 16.95
C THR A 20 -9.19 39.84 18.02
N LEU A 21 -10.22 40.80 17.78
CA LEU A 21 -11.73 41.14 18.02
C LEU A 21 -13.00 41.00 16.97
N MET A 22 -13.08 40.85 15.59
CA MET A 22 -14.34 40.78 14.70
C MET A 22 -14.59 39.49 13.70
N ARG A 23 -15.66 38.57 13.53
CA ARG A 23 -16.28 37.17 14.04
C ARG A 23 -17.06 36.72 15.47
N LEU A 24 -17.85 37.20 16.56
CA LEU A 24 -18.59 38.27 17.50
C LEU A 24 -19.88 39.25 17.33
N PHE A 25 -19.88 40.50 16.80
CA PHE A 25 -21.08 41.35 16.45
C PHE A 25 -21.85 41.28 15.06
N LYS A 26 -21.20 41.36 13.86
CA LYS A 26 -21.81 41.43 12.48
C LYS A 26 -22.30 40.10 11.83
N SER A 27 -23.16 40.17 10.80
CA SER A 27 -23.51 39.07 9.84
C SER A 27 -23.33 39.47 8.35
N ARG A 28 -23.97 38.77 7.38
CA ARG A 28 -23.87 38.97 5.91
C ARG A 28 -24.35 40.38 5.47
N GLY A 29 -23.49 41.38 5.64
CA GLY A 29 -23.73 42.80 5.33
C GLY A 29 -22.62 43.71 5.86
N GLY A 30 -22.59 43.91 7.18
CA GLY A 30 -21.50 44.60 7.89
C GLY A 30 -21.58 46.13 7.98
N ILE A 31 -20.89 46.69 8.99
CA ILE A 31 -20.95 48.14 9.32
C ILE A 31 -20.16 49.03 8.35
N THR A 32 -19.28 48.44 7.53
CA THR A 32 -18.41 49.07 6.54
C THR A 32 -19.16 49.63 5.31
N GLY A 33 -20.50 49.68 5.35
CA GLY A 33 -21.36 50.09 4.23
C GLY A 33 -22.07 51.45 4.36
N GLY A 34 -21.90 52.20 5.46
CA GLY A 34 -22.68 53.43 5.72
C GLY A 34 -21.92 54.53 6.45
N LYS A 35 -22.33 55.79 6.24
CA LYS A 35 -21.68 57.00 6.81
C LYS A 35 -22.29 57.41 8.16
N GLY A 36 -21.46 57.61 9.19
CA GLY A 36 -21.77 58.47 10.35
C GLY A 36 -21.85 57.79 11.73
N VAL A 37 -20.73 57.79 12.48
CA VAL A 37 -20.64 57.38 13.89
C VAL A 37 -19.72 58.37 14.64
N SER A 38 -19.96 58.65 15.93
CA SER A 38 -19.22 59.67 16.71
C SER A 38 -18.11 59.10 17.61
N HIS A 39 -17.07 59.92 17.87
CA HIS A 39 -15.76 59.46 18.36
C HIS A 39 -15.66 59.08 19.85
N SER A 40 -16.38 59.74 20.76
CA SER A 40 -16.19 59.52 22.21
C SER A 40 -16.66 58.14 22.68
N VAL A 41 -17.68 57.59 22.00
CA VAL A 41 -18.24 56.26 22.26
C VAL A 41 -17.28 55.15 21.86
N LEU A 42 -16.60 55.30 20.71
CA LEU A 42 -15.57 54.37 20.21
C LEU A 42 -14.43 54.14 21.22
N THR A 43 -13.99 55.21 21.89
CA THR A 43 -12.74 55.19 22.67
C THR A 43 -12.83 54.36 23.95
N LYS A 44 -13.91 54.52 24.74
CA LYS A 44 -14.06 53.78 26.01
C LYS A 44 -14.19 52.26 25.81
N TRP A 45 -14.85 51.84 24.75
CA TRP A 45 -15.10 50.43 24.44
C TRP A 45 -13.84 49.67 24.00
N LEU A 46 -12.91 50.35 23.33
CA LEU A 46 -11.71 49.75 22.73
C LEU A 46 -10.68 49.33 23.79
N VAL A 47 -10.64 50.01 24.94
CA VAL A 47 -9.67 49.76 26.02
C VAL A 47 -10.11 48.60 26.93
N GLY A 48 -11.38 48.55 27.34
CA GLY A 48 -11.86 47.53 28.29
C GLY A 48 -11.87 46.09 27.75
N MET A 49 -12.29 45.92 26.50
CA MET A 49 -12.38 44.60 25.87
C MET A 49 -11.02 43.89 25.71
N SER A 50 -9.90 44.63 25.72
CA SER A 50 -8.57 44.04 25.54
C SER A 50 -8.12 43.12 26.69
N ALA A 51 -8.62 43.33 27.92
CA ALA A 51 -8.20 42.59 29.10
C ALA A 51 -9.07 41.36 29.43
N THR A 52 -10.40 41.49 29.40
CA THR A 52 -11.34 40.41 29.78
C THR A 52 -11.44 39.29 28.73
N HIS A 53 -11.19 39.68 27.48
CA HIS A 53 -10.87 38.86 26.32
C HIS A 53 -10.13 37.54 26.60
N GLU A 54 -9.10 37.53 27.45
CA GLU A 54 -8.30 36.33 27.68
C GLU A 54 -9.04 35.30 28.51
N VAL A 55 -9.68 35.75 29.60
CA VAL A 55 -10.37 34.88 30.55
C VAL A 55 -11.68 34.34 29.96
N CYS A 56 -12.50 35.18 29.31
CA CYS A 56 -13.73 34.70 28.66
C CYS A 56 -13.43 33.66 27.56
N THR A 57 -12.34 33.85 26.81
CA THR A 57 -11.83 32.85 25.85
C THR A 57 -11.48 31.55 26.55
N SER A 58 -10.68 31.63 27.63
CA SER A 58 -10.28 30.46 28.42
C SER A 58 -11.47 29.71 29.03
N LEU A 59 -12.60 30.39 29.26
CA LEU A 59 -13.81 29.82 29.85
C LEU A 59 -14.77 29.22 28.81
N GLU A 60 -14.90 29.81 27.62
CA GLU A 60 -15.56 29.16 26.47
C GLU A 60 -14.77 27.92 26.00
N GLU A 61 -13.44 27.98 26.07
CA GLU A 61 -12.53 26.86 25.81
C GLU A 61 -12.61 25.77 26.91
N PHE A 62 -12.85 26.15 28.17
CA PHE A 62 -13.06 25.21 29.28
C PHE A 62 -14.46 24.56 29.26
N ALA A 63 -15.50 25.31 28.92
CA ALA A 63 -16.89 24.83 28.84
C ALA A 63 -17.21 24.07 27.54
N GLY A 64 -16.29 24.07 26.56
CA GLY A 64 -16.43 23.33 25.31
C GLY A 64 -17.41 23.93 24.29
N VAL A 65 -17.76 25.22 24.41
CA VAL A 65 -18.64 25.91 23.47
C VAL A 65 -18.10 27.32 23.17
N ILE A 66 -17.46 27.46 22.01
CA ILE A 66 -17.15 28.77 21.42
C ILE A 66 -18.23 29.09 20.38
N PHE A 67 -18.89 30.22 20.57
CA PHE A 67 -19.93 30.73 19.70
C PHE A 67 -19.35 31.44 18.45
N THR A 68 -19.99 31.34 17.26
CA THR A 68 -19.76 32.17 16.03
C THR A 68 -21.06 32.41 15.21
N SER A 69 -21.84 33.48 15.41
CA SER A 69 -23.20 33.72 14.85
C SER A 69 -23.26 33.74 13.31
N SER A 70 -24.45 33.81 12.71
CA SER A 70 -24.74 33.73 11.25
C SER A 70 -24.23 32.48 10.50
N GLU A 71 -23.01 32.02 10.78
CA GLU A 71 -22.43 30.74 10.43
C GLU A 71 -21.60 30.27 11.63
N GLN A 72 -22.23 29.50 12.52
CA GLN A 72 -21.54 28.68 13.52
C GLN A 72 -20.79 27.55 12.80
N HIS A 73 -19.82 26.90 13.45
CA HIS A 73 -19.28 25.67 12.89
C HIS A 73 -20.43 24.68 12.68
N LYS A 74 -20.54 24.06 11.49
CA LYS A 74 -21.78 23.38 11.07
C LYS A 74 -22.25 22.34 12.09
N ASP A 75 -21.30 21.60 12.66
CA ASP A 75 -21.51 20.54 13.66
C ASP A 75 -21.95 21.07 15.03
N LEU A 76 -21.48 22.28 15.40
CA LEU A 76 -21.99 23.03 16.55
C LEU A 76 -23.36 23.69 16.27
N GLY A 77 -23.79 23.74 15.00
CA GLY A 77 -25.11 24.19 14.61
C GLY A 77 -26.21 23.25 15.10
N GLN A 78 -27.33 23.81 15.54
CA GLN A 78 -28.42 23.07 16.19
C GLN A 78 -28.98 21.92 15.34
N ALA A 79 -28.97 22.06 14.01
CA ALA A 79 -29.40 21.03 13.06
C ALA A 79 -28.38 19.89 12.80
N HIS A 80 -27.13 20.02 13.27
CA HIS A 80 -26.19 18.90 13.37
C HIS A 80 -26.34 18.25 14.74
N ARG A 81 -26.16 18.99 15.85
CA ARG A 81 -26.33 18.45 17.21
C ARG A 81 -27.63 17.65 17.41
N SER A 82 -28.74 18.10 16.82
CA SER A 82 -30.03 17.40 16.87
C SER A 82 -30.03 16.08 16.08
N ARG A 83 -29.37 16.02 14.92
CA ARG A 83 -29.14 14.75 14.19
C ARG A 83 -28.19 13.84 14.95
N ASP A 84 -27.05 14.35 15.42
CA ASP A 84 -26.08 13.57 16.18
C ASP A 84 -26.73 12.98 17.45
N THR A 85 -27.59 13.74 18.13
CA THR A 85 -28.39 13.26 19.27
C THR A 85 -29.39 12.18 18.84
N ALA A 86 -30.10 12.35 17.72
CA ALA A 86 -31.03 11.35 17.20
C ALA A 86 -30.31 10.07 16.73
N ASP A 87 -29.10 10.19 16.19
CA ASP A 87 -28.28 9.06 15.76
C ASP A 87 -27.63 8.34 16.95
N ILE A 88 -27.27 9.05 18.03
CA ILE A 88 -26.92 8.44 19.34
C ILE A 88 -28.10 7.65 19.91
N VAL A 89 -29.34 8.18 19.81
CA VAL A 89 -30.54 7.45 20.26
C VAL A 89 -30.75 6.16 19.45
N LYS A 90 -30.58 6.19 18.12
CA LYS A 90 -30.61 4.98 17.27
C LYS A 90 -29.50 4.00 17.62
N LEU A 91 -28.29 4.49 17.89
CA LEU A 91 -27.12 3.67 18.25
C LEU A 91 -27.37 2.93 19.57
N ASN A 92 -27.95 3.62 20.57
CA ASN A 92 -28.35 3.01 21.83
C ASN A 92 -29.44 1.95 21.62
N GLN A 93 -30.52 2.26 20.89
CA GLN A 93 -31.56 1.28 20.53
C GLN A 93 -31.01 0.06 19.78
N TRP A 94 -29.96 0.24 18.97
CA TRP A 94 -29.26 -0.85 18.32
C TRP A 94 -28.46 -1.70 19.31
N PHE A 95 -27.72 -1.10 20.25
CA PHE A 95 -27.02 -1.84 21.31
C PHE A 95 -27.97 -2.54 22.30
N ASP A 96 -29.12 -1.95 22.62
CA ASP A 96 -30.16 -2.54 23.48
C ASP A 96 -30.74 -3.83 22.86
N SER A 97 -30.75 -3.93 21.53
CA SER A 97 -31.23 -5.10 20.78
C SER A 97 -30.11 -6.04 20.30
N HIS A 98 -28.87 -5.55 20.20
CA HIS A 98 -27.70 -6.27 19.72
C HIS A 98 -26.49 -5.99 20.64
N PRO A 99 -26.50 -6.47 21.90
CA PRO A 99 -25.44 -6.17 22.86
C PRO A 99 -24.08 -6.68 22.38
N PRO A 100 -23.10 -5.80 22.06
CA PRO A 100 -21.81 -6.21 21.50
C PRO A 100 -20.78 -6.55 22.59
N PHE A 101 -21.18 -6.43 23.87
CA PHE A 101 -20.35 -6.63 25.04
C PHE A 101 -20.70 -7.97 25.69
N PRO A 102 -19.84 -9.00 25.66
CA PRO A 102 -20.10 -10.24 26.39
C PRO A 102 -19.98 -10.00 27.91
N GLU A 103 -20.93 -10.51 28.68
CA GLU A 103 -20.88 -10.46 30.14
C GLU A 103 -19.67 -11.26 30.66
N THR A 104 -18.63 -10.54 31.07
CA THR A 104 -17.34 -11.12 31.45
C THR A 104 -16.84 -10.45 32.73
N SER A 105 -16.40 -11.25 33.70
CA SER A 105 -15.83 -10.77 34.97
C SER A 105 -14.38 -10.25 34.83
N GLN A 106 -13.89 -10.11 33.61
CA GLN A 106 -12.52 -9.74 33.26
C GLN A 106 -12.53 -8.69 32.15
N ILE A 107 -11.62 -7.72 32.24
CA ILE A 107 -11.54 -6.61 31.27
C ILE A 107 -10.99 -7.14 29.94
N MET A 108 -11.73 -7.00 28.85
CA MET A 108 -11.35 -7.50 27.53
C MET A 108 -11.33 -6.39 26.47
N SER A 109 -10.38 -6.44 25.55
CA SER A 109 -10.36 -5.61 24.34
C SER A 109 -11.22 -6.24 23.24
N ILE A 110 -12.42 -5.72 23.02
CA ILE A 110 -13.40 -6.22 22.04
C ILE A 110 -12.80 -6.38 20.62
N SER A 111 -11.95 -5.45 20.20
CA SER A 111 -11.31 -5.44 18.87
C SER A 111 -10.15 -6.42 18.69
N SER A 112 -9.69 -7.11 19.75
CA SER A 112 -8.53 -8.00 19.70
C SER A 112 -8.64 -9.28 20.52
N GLY A 113 -9.72 -9.45 21.30
CA GLY A 113 -9.90 -10.56 22.24
C GLY A 113 -8.97 -10.54 23.45
N VAL A 114 -8.03 -9.58 23.55
CA VAL A 114 -7.02 -9.55 24.61
C VAL A 114 -7.67 -9.30 25.97
N VAL A 115 -7.55 -10.29 26.86
CA VAL A 115 -7.98 -10.22 28.25
C VAL A 115 -6.90 -9.56 29.12
N GLY A 116 -7.33 -8.69 30.02
CA GLY A 116 -6.47 -7.96 30.93
C GLY A 116 -6.08 -8.74 32.19
N ASN A 117 -4.85 -8.56 32.63
CA ASN A 117 -4.36 -9.05 33.92
C ASN A 117 -4.62 -8.05 35.06
N SER A 118 -4.27 -8.45 36.29
CA SER A 118 -4.41 -7.63 37.51
C SER A 118 -3.56 -6.36 37.58
N THR A 119 -2.72 -6.06 36.57
CA THR A 119 -1.92 -4.83 36.50
C THR A 119 -2.56 -3.73 35.65
N ILE A 120 -3.62 -4.04 34.91
CA ILE A 120 -4.39 -3.05 34.14
C ILE A 120 -5.27 -2.22 35.06
N THR A 121 -5.27 -0.90 34.84
CA THR A 121 -6.05 0.07 35.61
C THR A 121 -6.84 1.04 34.74
N CYS A 122 -6.91 0.83 33.42
CA CYS A 122 -7.63 1.71 32.48
C CYS A 122 -9.13 1.82 32.73
N TYR A 123 -9.76 0.78 33.29
CA TYR A 123 -11.17 0.81 33.72
C TYR A 123 -11.43 1.82 34.85
N ASP A 124 -10.39 2.16 35.62
CA ASP A 124 -10.42 3.04 36.78
C ASP A 124 -9.67 4.38 36.50
N ALA A 125 -9.39 4.68 35.22
CA ALA A 125 -8.53 5.79 34.81
C ALA A 125 -8.99 7.15 35.37
N LEU A 126 -10.30 7.35 35.59
CA LEU A 126 -10.83 8.57 36.21
C LEU A 126 -10.44 8.69 37.69
N ARG A 127 -10.44 7.60 38.46
CA ARG A 127 -10.05 7.61 39.88
C ARG A 127 -8.54 7.70 40.05
N VAL A 128 -7.78 7.02 39.17
CA VAL A 128 -6.32 7.16 39.07
C VAL A 128 -5.94 8.61 38.72
N GLY A 129 -6.58 9.19 37.69
CA GLY A 129 -6.37 10.58 37.28
C GLY A 129 -6.73 11.60 38.36
N LYS A 130 -7.85 11.40 39.07
CA LYS A 130 -8.22 12.24 40.24
C LYS A 130 -7.22 12.12 41.39
N ARG A 131 -6.66 10.93 41.65
CA ARG A 131 -5.60 10.76 42.66
C ARG A 131 -4.33 11.53 42.29
N ALA A 132 -3.87 11.38 41.04
CA ALA A 132 -2.70 12.11 40.52
C ALA A 132 -2.93 13.64 40.50
N MET A 133 -4.12 14.08 40.13
CA MET A 133 -4.53 15.49 40.19
C MET A 133 -4.47 16.03 41.62
N ASN A 134 -5.03 15.31 42.60
CA ASN A 134 -5.01 15.72 44.00
C ASN A 134 -3.59 15.84 44.58
N SER A 135 -2.62 15.04 44.11
CA SER A 135 -1.20 15.20 44.50
C SER A 135 -0.50 16.40 43.85
N ILE A 136 -1.11 17.06 42.86
CA ILE A 136 -0.58 18.25 42.16
C ILE A 136 -1.21 19.54 42.71
N VAL A 137 -2.40 19.47 43.32
CA VAL A 137 -3.08 20.61 43.93
C VAL A 137 -2.17 21.27 44.98
N ASN A 138 -2.01 22.59 44.88
CA ASN A 138 -1.15 23.44 45.70
C ASN A 138 0.39 23.23 45.54
N MET A 139 0.85 22.46 44.55
CA MET A 139 2.27 22.46 44.16
C MET A 139 2.60 23.69 43.28
N THR A 140 3.83 24.22 43.36
CA THR A 140 4.32 25.13 42.31
C THR A 140 4.74 24.33 41.07
N PHE A 141 4.73 24.95 39.89
CA PHE A 141 5.07 24.26 38.64
C PHE A 141 6.47 23.60 38.64
N ALA A 142 7.41 24.14 39.42
CA ALA A 142 8.77 23.58 39.56
C ALA A 142 8.81 22.30 40.43
N ASP A 143 7.83 22.11 41.32
CA ASP A 143 7.80 20.98 42.26
C ASP A 143 7.06 19.76 41.71
N ILE A 144 6.27 19.93 40.64
CA ILE A 144 5.42 18.87 40.06
C ILE A 144 6.27 17.71 39.53
N LYS A 145 6.22 16.57 40.21
CA LYS A 145 6.93 15.33 39.84
C LYS A 145 5.95 14.24 39.45
N LEU A 146 5.60 14.19 38.16
CA LEU A 146 4.71 13.17 37.59
C LEU A 146 5.40 11.81 37.52
N SER A 147 5.03 10.88 38.42
CA SER A 147 5.57 9.53 38.44
C SER A 147 4.87 8.62 37.42
N ARG A 148 5.65 7.75 36.75
CA ARG A 148 5.13 6.75 35.79
C ARG A 148 4.24 5.70 36.45
N LYS A 149 4.32 5.53 37.78
CA LYS A 149 3.53 4.56 38.55
C LYS A 149 2.08 4.99 38.75
N ASP A 150 1.81 6.29 38.64
CA ASP A 150 0.49 6.90 38.85
C ASP A 150 -0.32 7.01 37.54
N ARG A 151 0.18 6.39 36.46
CA ARG A 151 -0.49 6.30 35.16
C ARG A 151 -1.46 5.12 35.13
N ALA A 152 -2.63 5.31 34.52
CA ALA A 152 -3.53 4.21 34.21
C ALA A 152 -2.95 3.29 33.12
N PHE A 153 -2.83 1.98 33.40
CA PHE A 153 -2.25 1.00 32.49
C PHE A 153 -3.30 0.48 31.49
N PRO A 154 -3.08 0.62 30.16
CA PRO A 154 -4.00 0.18 29.12
C PRO A 154 -3.88 -1.33 28.84
N ILE A 155 -4.91 -1.93 28.21
CA ILE A 155 -4.93 -3.36 27.89
C ILE A 155 -3.73 -3.78 27.02
N SER A 156 -3.28 -2.92 26.10
CA SER A 156 -2.10 -3.14 25.25
C SER A 156 -0.79 -3.37 26.03
N SER A 157 -0.71 -2.94 27.30
CA SER A 157 0.47 -3.19 28.15
C SER A 157 0.76 -4.67 28.39
N VAL A 158 -0.25 -5.55 28.27
CA VAL A 158 -0.12 -7.00 28.44
C VAL A 158 0.62 -7.64 27.26
N CYS A 159 0.28 -7.27 26.03
CA CYS A 159 0.80 -7.91 24.82
C CYS A 159 2.03 -7.22 24.24
N SER A 160 2.20 -5.91 24.44
CA SER A 160 3.26 -5.13 23.81
C SER A 160 3.97 -4.19 24.79
N SER A 161 4.55 -4.76 25.85
CA SER A 161 5.50 -4.05 26.71
C SER A 161 6.93 -4.62 26.62
N ILE A 162 7.92 -3.73 26.54
CA ILE A 162 9.35 -4.06 26.53
C ILE A 162 9.98 -3.59 27.85
N LYS A 163 10.89 -4.38 28.42
CA LYS A 163 11.62 -4.01 29.63
C LYS A 163 12.85 -3.17 29.26
N VAL A 164 12.91 -1.92 29.72
CA VAL A 164 13.99 -0.96 29.45
C VAL A 164 14.47 -0.38 30.79
N HIS A 165 15.73 -0.65 31.16
CA HIS A 165 16.32 -0.26 32.45
C HIS A 165 15.37 -0.52 33.64
N ASP A 166 14.92 -1.77 33.74
CA ASP A 166 13.95 -2.30 34.71
C ASP A 166 12.51 -1.77 34.66
N GLU A 167 12.21 -0.69 33.93
CA GLU A 167 10.82 -0.27 33.68
C GLU A 167 10.17 -1.04 32.51
N LYS A 168 8.86 -1.34 32.62
CA LYS A 168 8.05 -1.82 31.49
C LYS A 168 7.50 -0.65 30.68
N VAL A 169 8.02 -0.46 29.47
CA VAL A 169 7.54 0.55 28.51
C VAL A 169 6.53 -0.08 27.57
N VAL A 170 5.32 0.47 27.49
CA VAL A 170 4.31 0.03 26.52
C VAL A 170 4.63 0.61 25.14
N VAL A 171 4.79 -0.28 24.17
CA VAL A 171 5.00 0.01 22.76
C VAL A 171 3.70 -0.28 22.02
N ASN A 172 3.31 0.58 21.08
CA ASN A 172 2.28 0.27 20.11
C ASN A 172 2.94 -0.07 18.75
N PRO A 173 2.90 -1.35 18.30
CA PRO A 173 3.50 -1.75 17.03
C PRO A 173 2.79 -1.16 15.80
N THR A 174 1.64 -0.48 15.92
CA THR A 174 1.07 0.28 14.79
C THR A 174 1.71 1.67 14.60
N LEU A 175 2.35 2.24 15.62
CA LEU A 175 3.00 3.55 15.51
C LEU A 175 4.34 3.43 14.77
N LEU A 176 4.45 4.10 13.61
CA LEU A 176 5.61 3.99 12.71
C LEU A 176 6.93 4.37 13.39
N PHE A 177 6.99 5.49 14.11
CA PHE A 177 8.20 5.90 14.84
C PHE A 177 8.61 4.90 15.91
N GLN A 178 7.66 4.20 16.56
CA GLN A 178 7.98 3.16 17.55
C GLN A 178 8.48 1.87 16.88
N ARG A 179 7.93 1.49 15.72
CA ARG A 179 8.50 0.42 14.86
C ARG A 179 9.94 0.75 14.44
N ILE A 180 10.18 1.96 13.97
CA ILE A 180 11.51 2.46 13.57
C ILE A 180 12.50 2.40 14.75
N CYS A 181 12.12 2.91 15.93
CA CYS A 181 12.99 2.90 17.12
C CYS A 181 13.36 1.49 17.62
N ILE A 182 12.58 0.46 17.29
CA ILE A 182 12.86 -0.95 17.65
C ILE A 182 13.62 -1.68 16.54
N SER A 183 13.34 -1.35 15.27
CA SER A 183 13.96 -2.00 14.11
C SER A 183 15.34 -1.42 13.77
N LYS A 184 15.63 -0.19 14.19
CA LYS A 184 16.91 0.50 13.99
C LYS A 184 18.05 -0.25 14.68
N ARG A 185 19.07 -0.65 13.90
CA ARG A 185 20.32 -1.24 14.41
C ARG A 185 21.50 -0.26 14.38
N SER A 186 21.50 0.67 13.44
CA SER A 186 22.49 1.76 13.33
C SER A 186 21.85 3.04 12.77
N ASP A 187 22.62 4.13 12.64
CA ASP A 187 22.13 5.38 12.04
C ASP A 187 22.01 5.30 10.51
N GLU A 188 22.82 4.48 9.85
CA GLU A 188 22.75 4.24 8.40
C GLU A 188 21.49 3.46 8.02
N ASP A 189 21.04 2.52 8.86
CA ASP A 189 19.74 1.86 8.67
C ASP A 189 18.57 2.83 8.87
N LEU A 190 18.70 3.80 9.78
CA LEU A 190 17.68 4.83 9.98
C LEU A 190 17.54 5.74 8.74
N MET A 191 18.65 6.08 8.06
CA MET A 191 18.58 6.81 6.79
C MET A 191 17.80 6.05 5.72
N LYS A 192 18.08 4.75 5.54
CA LYS A 192 17.35 3.89 4.58
C LYS A 192 15.85 3.84 4.88
N TYR A 193 15.44 3.85 6.15
CA TYR A 193 14.02 3.86 6.52
C TYR A 193 13.30 5.16 6.10
N PHE A 194 14.04 6.26 5.90
CA PHE A 194 13.51 7.54 5.39
C PHE A 194 13.59 7.69 3.86
N GLU A 195 14.22 6.75 3.13
CA GLU A 195 14.13 6.66 1.66
C GLU A 195 12.75 6.19 1.18
N TYR A 196 11.94 5.62 2.08
CA TYR A 196 10.60 5.10 1.79
C TYR A 196 9.51 5.99 2.39
N GLU A 197 8.36 5.99 1.73
CA GLU A 197 7.15 6.71 2.16
C GLU A 197 6.71 6.25 3.56
N LEU A 198 6.56 7.18 4.49
CA LEU A 198 6.31 6.94 5.92
C LEU A 198 4.85 6.54 6.22
N ALA A 199 4.36 5.49 5.56
CA ALA A 199 3.02 4.95 5.74
C ALA A 199 2.94 3.98 6.95
N PRO A 200 1.83 3.97 7.71
CA PRO A 200 1.58 2.94 8.72
C PRO A 200 1.15 1.58 8.11
N PHE A 201 0.80 1.57 6.82
CA PHE A 201 0.37 0.44 6.00
C PHE A 201 1.43 0.10 4.94
N PRO A 202 1.32 -1.03 4.19
CA PRO A 202 2.21 -1.32 3.08
C PRO A 202 2.27 -0.19 2.05
N LEU A 203 3.44 -0.02 1.42
CA LEU A 203 3.66 0.99 0.39
C LEU A 203 2.64 0.87 -0.75
N THR A 204 2.18 2.02 -1.21
CA THR A 204 1.38 2.20 -2.42
C THR A 204 1.95 1.40 -3.59
N LEU A 205 1.11 0.63 -4.31
CA LEU A 205 1.55 -0.12 -5.51
C LEU A 205 2.08 0.78 -6.63
N PHE A 206 1.78 2.08 -6.57
CA PHE A 206 2.18 3.10 -7.53
C PHE A 206 3.00 4.18 -6.83
N ASN A 207 3.96 4.76 -7.54
CA ASN A 207 4.61 6.03 -7.20
C ASN A 207 4.35 7.05 -8.32
N GLU A 208 4.93 8.25 -8.21
CA GLU A 208 4.81 9.32 -9.22
C GLU A 208 5.28 8.91 -10.64
N SER A 209 6.06 7.84 -10.75
CA SER A 209 6.57 7.29 -12.02
C SER A 209 5.78 6.08 -12.55
N GLY A 210 4.69 5.68 -11.90
CA GLY A 210 3.86 4.53 -12.28
C GLY A 210 3.92 3.37 -11.26
N MET A 211 3.63 2.15 -11.70
CA MET A 211 3.62 0.97 -10.81
C MET A 211 5.03 0.65 -10.29
N ARG A 212 5.18 0.42 -8.98
CA ARG A 212 6.45 0.03 -8.37
C ARG A 212 6.91 -1.30 -8.98
N LYS A 213 8.21 -1.40 -9.31
CA LYS A 213 8.78 -2.59 -9.94
C LYS A 213 8.61 -3.81 -9.03
N THR A 214 7.77 -4.75 -9.45
CA THR A 214 7.60 -6.04 -8.76
C THR A 214 8.85 -6.90 -8.93
N ASN A 215 9.15 -7.72 -7.92
CA ASN A 215 10.29 -8.65 -7.94
C ASN A 215 9.77 -10.10 -7.92
N LYS A 216 9.02 -10.48 -8.98
CA LYS A 216 8.29 -11.76 -9.11
C LYS A 216 9.19 -12.98 -8.85
N SER A 217 10.48 -12.89 -9.18
CA SER A 217 11.50 -13.93 -8.90
C SER A 217 11.87 -14.10 -7.43
N VAL A 218 11.58 -13.17 -6.52
CA VAL A 218 11.79 -13.38 -5.07
C VAL A 218 10.81 -14.38 -4.50
N LEU A 219 9.59 -14.46 -5.07
CA LEU A 219 8.61 -15.47 -4.69
C LEU A 219 9.12 -16.89 -4.99
N TYR A 220 9.96 -17.06 -6.02
CA TYR A 220 10.56 -18.36 -6.34
C TYR A 220 11.37 -18.93 -5.16
N ASN A 221 12.06 -18.07 -4.42
CA ASN A 221 12.87 -18.47 -3.25
C ASN A 221 12.02 -18.92 -2.04
N LEU A 222 10.69 -18.80 -2.11
CA LEU A 222 9.75 -19.24 -1.07
C LEU A 222 9.17 -20.64 -1.33
N PHE A 223 9.37 -21.21 -2.53
CA PHE A 223 8.91 -22.56 -2.86
C PHE A 223 9.95 -23.60 -2.49
N GLU A 224 9.53 -24.65 -1.78
CA GLU A 224 10.41 -25.79 -1.49
C GLU A 224 10.68 -26.62 -2.76
N PRO A 225 11.94 -26.89 -3.13
CA PRO A 225 12.27 -27.71 -4.29
C PRO A 225 11.86 -29.17 -4.05
N THR A 226 11.13 -29.74 -5.02
CA THR A 226 10.63 -31.12 -4.94
C THR A 226 11.78 -32.13 -5.02
N LYS A 227 11.88 -33.02 -4.02
CA LYS A 227 12.94 -34.05 -3.89
C LYS A 227 12.76 -35.29 -4.79
N LYS A 228 11.93 -35.22 -5.83
CA LYS A 228 11.68 -36.31 -6.78
C LYS A 228 12.27 -35.94 -8.13
N ASP A 229 13.10 -36.82 -8.70
CA ASP A 229 13.48 -36.70 -10.10
C ASP A 229 12.27 -36.89 -11.01
N ILE A 230 12.07 -35.95 -11.94
CA ILE A 230 10.95 -35.91 -12.87
C ILE A 230 11.45 -36.37 -14.24
N CYS A 231 10.99 -37.54 -14.69
CA CYS A 231 11.37 -38.09 -15.99
C CYS A 231 10.63 -37.38 -17.13
N LEU A 232 11.20 -36.27 -17.62
CA LEU A 232 10.59 -35.40 -18.63
C LEU A 232 10.32 -36.08 -19.98
N SER A 233 11.04 -37.16 -20.34
CA SER A 233 10.92 -37.82 -21.64
C SER A 233 9.56 -38.48 -21.89
N GLN A 234 8.81 -38.79 -20.82
CA GLN A 234 7.46 -39.36 -20.90
C GLN A 234 6.36 -38.30 -20.76
N MET A 235 6.72 -37.02 -20.60
CA MET A 235 5.79 -35.93 -20.31
C MET A 235 5.62 -35.00 -21.51
N ASN A 236 4.44 -34.39 -21.58
CA ASN A 236 4.20 -33.25 -22.45
C ASN A 236 4.90 -32.02 -21.84
N ILE A 237 5.47 -31.13 -22.65
CA ILE A 237 6.23 -29.98 -22.15
C ILE A 237 5.72 -28.68 -22.77
N VAL A 238 5.30 -27.74 -21.90
CA VAL A 238 4.92 -26.37 -22.28
C VAL A 238 6.02 -25.43 -21.81
N VAL A 239 6.54 -24.59 -22.71
CA VAL A 239 7.69 -23.71 -22.45
C VAL A 239 7.30 -22.25 -22.64
N ASP A 240 7.58 -21.45 -21.61
CA ASP A 240 7.58 -19.98 -21.66
C ASP A 240 8.58 -19.49 -22.73
N GLY A 241 8.05 -18.98 -23.84
CA GLY A 241 8.83 -18.42 -24.95
C GLY A 241 9.56 -17.14 -24.57
N GLY A 242 9.03 -16.35 -23.63
CA GLY A 242 9.71 -15.17 -23.10
C GLY A 242 10.96 -15.54 -22.30
N PHE A 243 10.88 -16.58 -21.46
CA PHE A 243 12.05 -17.20 -20.82
C PHE A 243 13.02 -17.77 -21.86
N LEU A 244 12.52 -18.55 -22.83
CA LEU A 244 13.37 -19.18 -23.86
C LEU A 244 14.20 -18.15 -24.63
N LEU A 245 13.59 -17.05 -25.08
CA LEU A 245 14.25 -15.95 -25.81
C LEU A 245 15.42 -15.31 -25.05
N HIS A 246 15.34 -15.28 -23.72
CA HIS A 246 16.40 -14.75 -22.85
C HIS A 246 17.34 -15.83 -22.29
N ARG A 247 17.01 -17.12 -22.45
CA ARG A 247 17.79 -18.25 -21.91
C ARG A 247 18.81 -18.81 -22.90
N VAL A 248 18.49 -18.81 -24.19
CA VAL A 248 19.40 -19.30 -25.24
C VAL A 248 20.40 -18.21 -25.60
N ILE A 249 21.68 -18.41 -25.30
CA ILE A 249 22.74 -17.41 -25.54
C ILE A 249 23.10 -17.37 -27.03
N TRP A 250 23.06 -16.19 -27.63
CA TRP A 250 23.41 -16.01 -29.04
C TRP A 250 24.93 -15.88 -29.23
N GLN A 251 25.47 -16.59 -30.22
CA GLN A 251 26.87 -16.43 -30.61
C GLN A 251 27.06 -15.11 -31.37
N LYS A 252 28.21 -14.45 -31.12
CA LYS A 252 28.57 -13.21 -31.82
C LYS A 252 28.74 -13.49 -33.32
N ASP A 253 28.25 -12.57 -34.16
CA ASP A 253 28.36 -12.62 -35.62
C ASP A 253 27.67 -13.83 -36.29
N ALA A 254 26.87 -14.61 -35.54
CA ALA A 254 26.09 -15.72 -36.08
C ALA A 254 24.84 -15.23 -36.84
N SER A 255 24.44 -16.00 -37.86
CA SER A 255 23.24 -15.71 -38.66
C SER A 255 21.94 -16.05 -37.94
N PHE A 256 20.82 -15.47 -38.38
CA PHE A 256 19.50 -15.79 -37.82
C PHE A 256 19.14 -17.28 -37.98
N GLU A 257 19.52 -17.93 -39.08
CA GLU A 257 19.34 -19.38 -39.22
C GLU A 257 20.18 -20.17 -38.21
N ALA A 258 21.46 -19.83 -38.04
CA ALA A 258 22.32 -20.49 -37.06
C ALA A 258 21.75 -20.36 -35.64
N ILE A 259 21.21 -19.19 -35.29
CA ILE A 259 20.60 -18.92 -33.99
C ILE A 259 19.30 -19.71 -33.79
N CYS A 260 18.41 -19.79 -34.80
CA CYS A 260 17.23 -20.66 -34.73
C CYS A 260 17.62 -22.14 -34.52
N ASN A 261 18.70 -22.62 -35.14
CA ASN A 261 19.23 -23.96 -34.91
C ASN A 261 19.78 -24.15 -33.47
N ILE A 262 20.32 -23.12 -32.83
CA ILE A 262 20.69 -23.18 -31.40
C ILE A 262 19.42 -23.30 -30.52
N TYR A 263 18.34 -22.58 -30.82
CA TYR A 263 17.06 -22.73 -30.09
C TYR A 263 16.49 -24.16 -30.21
N ILE A 264 16.44 -24.72 -31.42
CA ILE A 264 16.00 -26.10 -31.68
C ILE A 264 16.86 -27.09 -30.89
N THR A 265 18.19 -26.93 -30.93
CA THR A 265 19.14 -27.79 -30.22
C THR A 265 18.95 -27.70 -28.70
N TYR A 266 18.77 -26.49 -28.16
CA TYR A 266 18.51 -26.27 -26.73
C TYR A 266 17.21 -26.95 -26.28
N ILE A 267 16.11 -26.82 -27.04
CA ILE A 267 14.85 -27.49 -26.73
C ILE A 267 15.01 -29.01 -26.76
N ASN A 268 15.61 -29.55 -27.82
CA ASN A 268 15.78 -31.00 -27.97
C ASN A 268 16.68 -31.62 -26.89
N HIS A 269 17.69 -30.88 -26.41
CA HIS A 269 18.58 -31.33 -25.35
C HIS A 269 17.97 -31.22 -23.94
N HIS A 270 17.30 -30.12 -23.62
CA HIS A 270 16.82 -29.85 -22.26
C HIS A 270 15.38 -30.30 -21.99
N TYR A 271 14.57 -30.49 -23.03
CA TYR A 271 13.14 -30.79 -22.95
C TYR A 271 12.77 -32.01 -23.84
N PRO A 272 13.25 -33.23 -23.50
CA PRO A 272 13.13 -34.42 -24.35
C PRO A 272 11.72 -35.05 -24.40
N GLY A 273 10.67 -34.32 -24.02
CA GLY A 273 9.31 -34.82 -23.84
C GLY A 273 8.58 -35.23 -25.11
N THR A 274 7.44 -35.89 -24.93
CA THR A 274 6.56 -36.50 -25.96
C THR A 274 5.92 -35.46 -26.87
N THR A 275 5.44 -34.36 -26.29
CA THR A 275 5.05 -33.15 -27.01
C THR A 275 5.85 -31.97 -26.48
N ARG A 276 6.10 -30.98 -27.34
CA ARG A 276 6.84 -29.77 -26.99
C ARG A 276 6.07 -28.59 -27.57
N THR A 277 5.59 -27.70 -26.71
CA THR A 277 4.82 -26.51 -27.10
C THR A 277 5.49 -25.26 -26.52
N VAL A 278 5.97 -24.35 -27.37
CA VAL A 278 6.51 -23.06 -26.94
C VAL A 278 5.44 -22.00 -27.07
N VAL A 279 5.20 -21.21 -26.03
CA VAL A 279 4.16 -20.17 -26.00
C VAL A 279 4.79 -18.78 -25.91
N PHE A 280 4.54 -17.93 -26.90
CA PHE A 280 5.12 -16.58 -26.99
C PHE A 280 4.13 -15.48 -26.60
N ASP A 281 4.64 -14.40 -25.96
CA ASP A 281 3.90 -13.15 -25.77
C ASP A 281 3.61 -12.50 -27.15
N SER A 282 2.59 -11.64 -27.23
CA SER A 282 2.46 -10.65 -28.31
C SER A 282 3.05 -9.30 -27.89
N TYR A 283 3.52 -8.55 -28.89
CA TYR A 283 4.09 -7.21 -28.72
C TYR A 283 3.36 -6.16 -29.58
N GLU A 284 2.24 -6.52 -30.23
CA GLU A 284 1.55 -5.67 -31.21
C GLU A 284 0.59 -4.66 -30.58
N ASN A 285 -0.15 -5.04 -29.53
CA ASN A 285 -1.23 -4.22 -28.95
C ASN A 285 -0.96 -3.84 -27.49
N THR A 286 0.17 -3.17 -27.24
CA THR A 286 0.64 -2.83 -25.88
C THR A 286 -0.20 -1.77 -25.15
N ALA A 287 -1.20 -1.16 -25.80
CA ALA A 287 -1.97 -0.03 -25.25
C ALA A 287 -2.76 -0.39 -23.96
N ASN A 288 -3.27 -1.61 -23.86
CA ASN A 288 -4.05 -2.09 -22.71
C ASN A 288 -3.28 -3.09 -21.83
N SER A 289 -2.02 -3.41 -22.18
CA SER A 289 -1.23 -4.46 -21.53
C SER A 289 -0.69 -4.03 -20.16
N THR A 290 -0.81 -4.89 -19.15
CA THR A 290 -0.18 -4.67 -17.83
C THR A 290 1.35 -4.75 -17.89
N LYS A 291 1.91 -5.48 -18.87
CA LYS A 291 3.36 -5.58 -19.12
C LYS A 291 3.93 -4.34 -19.86
N SER A 292 3.09 -3.49 -20.45
CA SER A 292 3.49 -2.34 -21.29
C SER A 292 4.50 -1.37 -20.65
N GLN A 293 4.31 -1.01 -19.38
CA GLN A 293 5.19 -0.07 -18.68
C GLN A 293 6.59 -0.66 -18.44
N GLU A 294 6.68 -1.95 -18.11
CA GLU A 294 7.97 -2.64 -17.93
C GLU A 294 8.66 -2.90 -19.28
N GLN A 295 7.90 -3.22 -20.34
CA GLN A 295 8.42 -3.27 -21.72
C GLN A 295 9.00 -1.90 -22.13
N MET A 296 8.25 -0.81 -21.95
CA MET A 296 8.71 0.55 -22.26
C MET A 296 9.91 0.96 -21.42
N ARG A 297 9.99 0.57 -20.14
CA ARG A 297 11.15 0.80 -19.28
C ARG A 297 12.40 0.07 -19.79
N ARG A 298 12.27 -1.17 -20.30
CA ARG A 298 13.37 -1.92 -20.93
C ARG A 298 13.83 -1.27 -22.24
N TYR A 299 12.90 -0.85 -23.10
CA TYR A 299 13.22 -0.15 -24.35
C TYR A 299 13.92 1.20 -24.10
N ARG A 300 13.45 1.98 -23.11
CA ARG A 300 14.11 3.25 -22.71
C ARG A 300 15.53 3.05 -22.17
N LEU A 301 15.81 1.90 -21.54
CA LEU A 301 17.14 1.53 -21.02
C LEU A 301 18.10 1.01 -22.10
N ARG A 302 17.59 0.46 -23.22
CA ARG A 302 18.40 -0.16 -24.28
C ARG A 302 17.88 0.26 -25.65
N ARG A 303 18.56 1.21 -26.29
CA ARG A 303 18.23 1.68 -27.63
C ARG A 303 18.73 0.69 -28.69
N SER A 304 17.81 -0.03 -29.32
CA SER A 304 18.04 -0.73 -30.59
C SER A 304 17.05 -0.24 -31.63
N GLY A 305 17.56 0.08 -32.83
CA GLY A 305 16.71 0.34 -34.00
C GLY A 305 16.03 -0.94 -34.50
N ASP A 306 15.10 -0.77 -35.43
CA ASP A 306 14.45 -1.87 -36.13
C ASP A 306 15.45 -2.52 -37.11
N ILE A 307 15.51 -3.85 -37.11
CA ILE A 307 16.46 -4.65 -37.88
C ILE A 307 15.67 -5.50 -38.87
N ASN A 308 15.97 -5.37 -40.16
CA ASN A 308 15.40 -6.22 -41.20
C ASN A 308 16.04 -7.62 -41.12
N LEU A 309 15.24 -8.61 -40.72
CA LEU A 309 15.70 -9.96 -40.43
C LEU A 309 15.68 -10.81 -41.70
N THR A 310 16.84 -11.34 -42.11
CA THR A 310 16.94 -12.36 -43.17
C THR A 310 17.88 -13.46 -42.73
N TRP A 311 17.61 -14.71 -43.13
CA TRP A 311 18.25 -15.93 -42.62
C TRP A 311 19.79 -15.92 -42.65
N ASP A 312 20.34 -15.29 -43.68
CA ASP A 312 21.76 -15.14 -44.02
C ASP A 312 22.50 -14.11 -43.16
N LYS A 313 21.82 -13.05 -42.69
CA LYS A 313 22.50 -11.91 -42.08
C LYS A 313 22.96 -12.22 -40.64
N PRO A 314 24.18 -11.80 -40.26
CA PRO A 314 24.63 -11.84 -38.87
C PRO A 314 23.87 -10.81 -38.03
N ILE A 315 23.68 -11.08 -36.73
CA ILE A 315 23.00 -10.13 -35.84
C ILE A 315 23.93 -8.93 -35.54
N PRO A 316 23.51 -7.67 -35.84
CA PRO A 316 24.38 -6.50 -35.75
C PRO A 316 24.51 -5.89 -34.35
N VAL A 317 23.75 -6.39 -33.37
CA VAL A 317 23.67 -5.88 -31.99
C VAL A 317 23.70 -7.04 -30.99
N LYS A 318 23.85 -6.74 -29.69
CA LYS A 318 23.74 -7.77 -28.66
C LYS A 318 22.30 -8.28 -28.58
N GLN A 319 22.11 -9.56 -28.28
CA GLN A 319 20.81 -10.17 -27.94
C GLN A 319 20.01 -9.33 -26.93
N GLU A 320 20.71 -8.81 -25.92
CA GLU A 320 20.19 -7.94 -24.86
C GLU A 320 19.53 -6.65 -25.36
N ASP A 321 20.02 -6.10 -26.46
CA ASP A 321 19.55 -4.86 -27.08
C ASP A 321 18.56 -5.17 -28.22
N PHE A 322 18.79 -6.25 -28.98
CA PHE A 322 17.82 -6.76 -29.96
C PHE A 322 16.45 -7.01 -29.32
N LEU A 323 16.44 -7.69 -28.17
CA LEU A 323 15.23 -8.07 -27.43
C LEU A 323 14.64 -6.94 -26.57
N SER A 324 15.18 -5.72 -26.60
CA SER A 324 14.53 -4.54 -26.00
C SER A 324 13.52 -3.88 -26.94
N ASN A 325 13.69 -4.06 -28.25
CA ASN A 325 12.84 -3.51 -29.30
C ASN A 325 11.68 -4.48 -29.61
N PRO A 326 10.41 -4.02 -29.62
CA PRO A 326 9.24 -4.88 -29.84
C PRO A 326 9.12 -5.36 -31.30
N THR A 327 9.40 -4.51 -32.29
CA THR A 327 9.40 -4.84 -33.72
C THR A 327 10.35 -6.01 -34.01
N ASN A 328 11.58 -5.93 -33.49
CA ASN A 328 12.60 -6.96 -33.63
C ASN A 328 12.16 -8.28 -32.97
N LYS A 329 11.46 -8.20 -31.83
CA LYS A 329 10.88 -9.39 -31.17
C LYS A 329 9.79 -10.04 -32.00
N THR A 330 8.77 -9.32 -32.46
CA THR A 330 7.67 -9.89 -33.27
C THR A 330 8.23 -10.57 -34.53
N ASN A 331 9.11 -9.87 -35.26
CA ASN A 331 9.72 -10.41 -36.47
C ASN A 331 10.57 -11.66 -36.19
N PHE A 332 11.32 -11.68 -35.08
CA PHE A 332 12.14 -12.85 -34.70
C PHE A 332 11.28 -14.02 -34.21
N ILE A 333 10.19 -13.76 -33.49
CA ILE A 333 9.22 -14.80 -33.07
C ILE A 333 8.61 -15.47 -34.30
N SER A 334 8.22 -14.72 -35.34
CA SER A 334 7.67 -15.31 -36.58
C SER A 334 8.68 -16.19 -37.35
N LEU A 335 9.95 -15.79 -37.40
CA LEU A 335 11.03 -16.63 -37.98
C LEU A 335 11.28 -17.89 -37.14
N LEU A 336 11.33 -17.75 -35.81
CA LEU A 336 11.57 -18.87 -34.91
C LEU A 336 10.39 -19.85 -34.90
N ASP A 337 9.16 -19.35 -34.90
CA ASP A 337 7.92 -20.11 -35.04
C ASP A 337 7.97 -21.05 -36.25
N THR A 338 8.23 -20.50 -37.43
CA THR A 338 8.39 -21.26 -38.68
C THR A 338 9.41 -22.40 -38.53
N LYS A 339 10.58 -22.10 -37.93
CA LYS A 339 11.67 -23.10 -37.74
C LYS A 339 11.39 -24.14 -36.65
N LEU A 340 10.59 -23.81 -35.64
CA LEU A 340 10.16 -24.76 -34.62
C LEU A 340 9.12 -25.74 -35.21
N GLN A 341 8.13 -25.22 -35.95
CA GLN A 341 7.13 -26.05 -36.64
C GLN A 341 7.78 -26.98 -37.68
N GLU A 342 8.75 -26.51 -38.48
CA GLU A 342 9.58 -27.33 -39.38
C GLU A 342 10.26 -28.53 -38.71
N LYS A 343 10.46 -28.49 -37.37
CA LYS A 343 11.12 -29.55 -36.59
C LYS A 343 10.16 -30.29 -35.66
N GLY A 344 8.84 -30.14 -35.84
CA GLY A 344 7.82 -30.82 -35.02
C GLY A 344 7.74 -30.30 -33.58
N ILE A 345 8.24 -29.10 -33.31
CA ILE A 345 8.03 -28.40 -32.04
C ILE A 345 6.82 -27.49 -32.26
N HIS A 346 5.74 -27.72 -31.52
CA HIS A 346 4.54 -26.90 -31.60
C HIS A 346 4.80 -25.52 -30.99
N THR A 347 4.04 -24.55 -31.47
CA THR A 347 4.17 -23.15 -31.09
C THR A 347 2.78 -22.53 -30.99
N LEU A 348 2.64 -21.61 -30.05
CA LEU A 348 1.42 -20.82 -29.84
C LEU A 348 1.83 -19.38 -29.53
N GLN A 349 0.99 -18.42 -29.92
CA GLN A 349 1.20 -17.00 -29.63
C GLN A 349 -0.03 -16.45 -28.92
N ALA A 350 0.19 -15.73 -27.81
CA ALA A 350 -0.87 -15.09 -27.05
C ALA A 350 -1.34 -13.79 -27.72
N THR A 351 -2.50 -13.27 -27.30
CA THR A 351 -3.02 -11.97 -27.77
C THR A 351 -2.31 -10.77 -27.12
N ASP A 352 -1.75 -10.96 -25.93
CA ASP A 352 -0.95 -10.00 -25.16
C ASP A 352 0.04 -10.82 -24.30
N ASP A 353 -0.41 -11.25 -23.13
CA ASP A 353 0.39 -11.97 -22.14
C ASP A 353 0.34 -13.51 -22.33
N ALA A 354 1.50 -14.16 -22.45
CA ALA A 354 1.62 -15.62 -22.53
C ALA A 354 1.30 -16.36 -21.21
N ASP A 355 1.41 -15.72 -20.04
CA ASP A 355 1.27 -16.33 -18.71
C ASP A 355 -0.06 -17.13 -18.60
N VAL A 356 -1.17 -16.64 -19.18
CA VAL A 356 -2.48 -17.33 -19.17
C VAL A 356 -2.56 -18.45 -20.21
N LEU A 357 -2.00 -18.26 -21.41
CA LEU A 357 -2.06 -19.26 -22.49
C LEU A 357 -1.20 -20.49 -22.16
N ILE A 358 -0.04 -20.28 -21.53
CA ILE A 358 0.81 -21.35 -20.97
C ILE A 358 0.00 -22.25 -20.02
N VAL A 359 -0.78 -21.65 -19.12
CA VAL A 359 -1.59 -22.36 -18.13
C VAL A 359 -2.73 -23.13 -18.78
N ASN A 360 -3.47 -22.51 -19.70
CA ASN A 360 -4.57 -23.19 -20.42
C ASN A 360 -4.05 -24.38 -21.24
N THR A 361 -2.99 -24.17 -22.03
CA THR A 361 -2.34 -25.23 -22.82
C THR A 361 -1.87 -26.39 -21.93
N ALA A 362 -1.32 -26.09 -20.75
CA ALA A 362 -0.89 -27.12 -19.80
C ALA A 362 -2.07 -27.89 -19.18
N VAL A 363 -3.18 -27.22 -18.88
CA VAL A 363 -4.41 -27.87 -18.40
C VAL A 363 -5.03 -28.75 -19.50
N GLU A 364 -5.12 -28.26 -20.73
CA GLU A 364 -5.63 -29.02 -21.88
C GLU A 364 -4.78 -30.27 -22.13
N GLN A 365 -3.45 -30.14 -22.17
CA GLN A 365 -2.54 -31.28 -22.34
C GLN A 365 -2.56 -32.25 -21.13
N SER A 366 -2.91 -31.78 -19.92
CA SER A 366 -3.04 -32.61 -18.71
C SER A 366 -4.19 -33.62 -18.74
N THR A 367 -5.13 -33.48 -19.68
CA THR A 367 -6.23 -34.43 -19.87
C THR A 367 -5.76 -35.79 -20.41
N HIS A 368 -4.59 -35.84 -21.08
CA HIS A 368 -4.09 -37.04 -21.75
C HIS A 368 -2.74 -37.55 -21.21
N ASN A 369 -1.89 -36.66 -20.70
CA ASN A 369 -0.57 -37.02 -20.14
C ASN A 369 -0.17 -36.03 -19.04
N SER A 370 0.79 -36.37 -18.18
CA SER A 370 1.36 -35.39 -17.25
C SER A 370 2.16 -34.32 -18.01
N VAL A 371 2.07 -33.06 -17.55
CA VAL A 371 2.67 -31.92 -18.24
C VAL A 371 3.73 -31.25 -17.35
N ALA A 372 4.88 -30.91 -17.93
CA ALA A 372 5.88 -30.05 -17.31
C ALA A 372 5.81 -28.64 -17.93
N VAL A 373 5.43 -27.65 -17.13
CA VAL A 373 5.49 -26.24 -17.50
C VAL A 373 6.84 -25.66 -17.11
N VAL A 374 7.57 -25.13 -18.07
CA VAL A 374 8.90 -24.51 -17.89
C VAL A 374 8.75 -23.00 -17.98
N GLY A 375 8.97 -22.31 -16.86
CA GLY A 375 8.80 -20.86 -16.73
C GLY A 375 10.06 -20.09 -16.35
N SER A 376 9.92 -18.77 -16.21
CA SER A 376 10.99 -17.86 -15.77
C SER A 376 11.82 -18.38 -14.58
N GLY A 377 13.14 -18.16 -14.64
CA GLY A 377 14.10 -18.73 -13.70
C GLY A 377 14.48 -20.20 -13.96
N GLY A 378 13.82 -20.89 -14.89
CA GLY A 378 13.98 -22.33 -15.11
C GLY A 378 13.13 -23.20 -14.18
N ALA A 379 12.14 -22.59 -13.52
CA ALA A 379 11.16 -23.29 -12.70
C ALA A 379 10.40 -24.33 -13.54
N ARG A 380 10.19 -25.52 -12.97
CA ARG A 380 9.42 -26.61 -13.57
C ARG A 380 8.21 -26.91 -12.70
N ILE A 381 7.03 -26.50 -13.16
CA ILE A 381 5.75 -26.81 -12.49
C ILE A 381 5.20 -28.07 -13.14
N LEU A 382 4.88 -29.09 -12.35
CA LEU A 382 4.29 -30.33 -12.83
C LEU A 382 2.76 -30.28 -12.68
N VAL A 383 2.05 -30.48 -13.79
CA VAL A 383 0.61 -30.70 -13.82
C VAL A 383 0.35 -32.20 -13.92
N PRO A 384 -0.20 -32.85 -12.87
CA PRO A 384 -0.50 -34.29 -12.91
C PRO A 384 -1.54 -34.60 -13.98
N GLY A 385 -1.32 -35.66 -14.76
CA GLY A 385 -2.31 -36.12 -15.72
C GLY A 385 -3.54 -36.74 -15.03
N GLY A 386 -4.74 -36.37 -15.45
CA GLY A 386 -5.99 -37.01 -15.03
C GLY A 386 -7.19 -36.08 -14.83
N PRO A 387 -8.42 -36.62 -14.89
CA PRO A 387 -9.65 -35.83 -14.77
C PRO A 387 -9.77 -35.18 -13.38
N GLY A 388 -10.05 -33.87 -13.37
CA GLY A 388 -10.33 -33.09 -12.15
C GLY A 388 -9.26 -32.05 -11.77
N TRP A 389 -8.01 -32.17 -12.24
CA TRP A 389 -6.93 -31.24 -11.86
C TRP A 389 -7.08 -29.82 -12.43
N GLY A 390 -7.70 -29.66 -13.60
CA GLY A 390 -7.74 -28.39 -14.33
C GLY A 390 -8.35 -27.21 -13.55
N GLN A 391 -9.44 -27.42 -12.81
CA GLN A 391 -10.05 -26.34 -12.00
C GLN A 391 -9.13 -25.91 -10.83
N ASN A 392 -8.55 -26.88 -10.12
CA ASN A 392 -7.64 -26.60 -9.01
C ASN A 392 -6.35 -25.92 -9.50
N PHE A 393 -5.81 -26.34 -10.65
CA PHE A 393 -4.62 -25.72 -11.24
C PHE A 393 -4.88 -24.28 -11.70
N LEU A 394 -6.03 -23.97 -12.29
CA LEU A 394 -6.41 -22.61 -12.68
C LEU A 394 -6.52 -21.66 -11.46
N SER A 395 -6.92 -22.16 -10.28
CA SER A 395 -6.92 -21.36 -9.05
C SER A 395 -5.51 -21.12 -8.49
N TRP A 396 -4.58 -22.07 -8.67
CA TRP A 396 -3.17 -21.92 -8.29
C TRP A 396 -2.39 -21.01 -9.24
N ALA A 397 -2.64 -21.13 -10.55
CA ALA A 397 -1.96 -20.34 -11.57
C ALA A 397 -2.21 -18.83 -11.41
N LYS A 398 -3.43 -18.43 -11.00
CA LYS A 398 -3.79 -17.02 -10.71
C LYS A 398 -3.03 -16.40 -9.52
N LEU A 399 -2.24 -17.17 -8.77
CA LEU A 399 -1.30 -16.67 -7.76
C LEU A 399 0.15 -16.57 -8.28
N LEU A 400 0.40 -17.05 -9.50
CA LEU A 400 1.70 -17.09 -10.17
C LEU A 400 1.77 -16.22 -11.43
N THR A 401 0.63 -15.73 -11.94
CA THR A 401 0.53 -14.70 -13.00
C THR A 401 0.58 -13.30 -12.41
#